data_AF-Q3SA35-F1
#
_entry.id   AF-Q3SA35-F1
#
_cell.length_a   1.000
_cell.length_b   1.000
_cell.length_c   1.000
_cell.angle_alpha   90.00
_cell.angle_beta   90.00
_cell.angle_gamma   90.00
#
_symmetry.space_group_name_H-M   'P 1'
#
loop_
_entity.id
_entity.type
_entity.pdbx_description
1 polymer ?
#
loop_
_entity_poly.entity_id
_entity_poly.type
_entity_poly.pdbx_seq_one_letter_code
_entity_poly.pdbx_strand_id
1 'polypeptide(L)'
;GFNAFWYSHHLFVIVYVLFIVHGYYLYLSKKWYKKTTWMYLAVPIILYACERLIRAFRSGYKTVRILQVAVYPGNVLALQMSIPQGFKYTSGQYIFVNCAAVSPFQWHPFSITSAPGDDYLSIHIRTLGDWTSQLKTVFSKVCQPPCSDQSDLPRTDIAPGNNIPRMPRLLIDGPYGAPAQDYKLYDVLLLVGLGIGATPLISIVKDVLNNIKQQREIEEGMVESGVKGNKRKPFATSRAYFYWVTREQA
;
A
#
# COMPACT_ATOMS: atom_id res chain seq x y z
N GLY A 1 4.74 -5.85 -21.74
CA GLY A 1 4.13 -4.68 -21.08
C GLY A 1 2.90 -5.11 -20.29
N PHE A 2 2.77 -4.63 -19.05
CA PHE A 2 1.66 -5.00 -18.15
C PHE A 2 0.28 -4.83 -18.78
N ASN A 3 0.05 -3.75 -19.54
CA ASN A 3 -1.25 -3.50 -20.16
C ASN A 3 -1.65 -4.61 -21.16
N ALA A 4 -0.72 -5.04 -22.01
CA ALA A 4 -0.97 -6.12 -22.95
C ALA A 4 -1.31 -7.42 -22.22
N PHE A 5 -0.55 -7.76 -21.17
CA PHE A 5 -0.84 -8.90 -20.30
C PHE A 5 -2.23 -8.80 -19.67
N TRP A 6 -2.58 -7.62 -19.11
CA TRP A 6 -3.85 -7.40 -18.43
C TRP A 6 -5.05 -7.56 -19.38
N TYR A 7 -4.99 -6.96 -20.58
CA TYR A 7 -6.04 -7.10 -21.59
C TYR A 7 -6.14 -8.53 -22.13
N SER A 8 -5.02 -9.17 -22.45
CA SER A 8 -5.02 -10.57 -22.91
C SER A 8 -5.54 -11.51 -21.83
N HIS A 9 -5.25 -11.24 -20.56
CA HIS A 9 -5.73 -12.06 -19.46
C HIS A 9 -7.24 -11.93 -19.31
N HIS A 10 -7.82 -10.72 -19.35
CA HIS A 10 -9.27 -10.50 -19.25
C HIS A 10 -10.10 -11.17 -20.35
N LEU A 11 -9.48 -11.60 -21.46
CA LEU A 11 -10.11 -12.47 -22.45
C LEU A 11 -10.66 -13.77 -21.84
N PHE A 12 -10.18 -14.18 -20.66
CA PHE A 12 -10.72 -15.32 -19.90
C PHE A 12 -12.25 -15.25 -19.78
N VAL A 13 -12.84 -14.06 -19.62
CA VAL A 13 -14.30 -13.87 -19.50
C VAL A 13 -15.01 -14.38 -20.75
N ILE A 14 -14.52 -13.99 -21.93
CA ILE A 14 -15.06 -14.43 -23.23
C ILE A 14 -14.88 -15.94 -23.38
N VAL A 15 -13.71 -16.48 -23.02
CA VAL A 15 -13.42 -17.91 -23.08
C VAL A 15 -14.41 -18.70 -22.20
N TYR A 16 -14.69 -18.27 -20.97
CA TYR A 16 -15.65 -18.95 -20.10
C TYR A 16 -17.09 -18.88 -20.63
N VAL A 17 -17.51 -17.74 -21.18
CA VAL A 17 -18.84 -17.62 -21.82
C VAL A 17 -18.96 -18.58 -22.99
N LEU A 18 -17.95 -18.63 -23.86
CA LEU A 18 -17.90 -19.57 -24.99
C LEU A 18 -17.88 -21.03 -24.51
N PHE A 19 -17.19 -21.32 -23.41
CA PHE A 19 -17.14 -22.66 -22.82
C PHE A 19 -18.50 -23.10 -22.26
N ILE A 20 -19.27 -22.19 -21.66
CA ILE A 20 -20.66 -22.44 -21.21
C ILE A 20 -21.56 -22.72 -22.42
N VAL A 21 -21.50 -21.88 -23.46
CA VAL A 21 -22.29 -22.05 -24.69
C VAL A 21 -21.94 -23.39 -25.36
N HIS A 22 -20.66 -23.69 -25.51
CA HIS A 22 -20.19 -24.97 -26.06
C HIS A 22 -20.69 -26.17 -25.26
N GLY A 23 -20.61 -26.11 -23.93
CA GLY A 23 -21.13 -27.15 -23.03
C GLY A 23 -22.65 -27.32 -23.10
N TYR A 24 -23.39 -26.25 -23.42
CA TYR A 24 -24.85 -26.31 -23.60
C TYR A 24 -25.24 -26.94 -24.94
N TYR A 25 -24.52 -26.64 -26.02
CA TYR A 25 -24.76 -27.17 -27.38
C TYR A 25 -23.96 -28.45 -27.70
N LEU A 26 -23.60 -29.24 -26.68
CA LEU A 26 -22.93 -30.54 -26.87
C LEU A 26 -23.77 -31.47 -27.76
N TYR A 27 -23.25 -31.76 -28.96
CA TYR A 27 -23.87 -32.64 -29.96
C TYR A 27 -24.05 -34.09 -29.45
N LEU A 28 -23.13 -34.54 -28.59
CA LEU A 28 -23.03 -35.93 -28.11
C LEU A 28 -24.05 -36.30 -27.02
N SER A 29 -24.66 -35.33 -26.32
CA SER A 29 -25.54 -35.61 -25.18
C SER A 29 -26.77 -34.70 -25.19
N LYS A 30 -27.90 -35.24 -25.69
CA LYS A 30 -29.17 -34.51 -25.79
C LYS A 30 -29.92 -34.36 -24.46
N LYS A 31 -29.62 -35.21 -23.47
CA LYS A 31 -30.31 -35.20 -22.17
C LYS A 31 -29.73 -34.11 -21.25
N TRP A 32 -30.56 -33.17 -20.82
CA TRP A 32 -30.15 -31.99 -20.04
C TRP A 32 -29.39 -32.36 -18.74
N TYR A 33 -29.84 -33.38 -17.99
CA TYR A 33 -29.20 -33.78 -16.74
C TYR A 33 -27.79 -34.40 -16.88
N LYS A 34 -27.40 -34.80 -18.10
CA LYS A 34 -26.03 -35.29 -18.38
C LYS A 34 -25.06 -34.16 -18.73
N LYS A 35 -25.55 -32.92 -18.89
CA LYS A 35 -24.73 -31.73 -19.18
C LYS A 35 -24.21 -31.15 -17.86
N THR A 36 -23.13 -31.70 -17.32
CA THR A 36 -22.59 -31.31 -16.01
C THR A 36 -21.59 -30.14 -16.06
N THR A 37 -21.18 -29.68 -17.25
CA THR A 37 -20.17 -28.63 -17.45
C THR A 37 -20.51 -27.33 -16.70
N TRP A 38 -21.79 -26.93 -16.68
CA TRP A 38 -22.21 -25.73 -15.96
C TRP A 38 -22.07 -25.87 -14.44
N MET A 39 -22.24 -27.06 -13.88
CA MET A 39 -22.16 -27.31 -12.45
C MET A 39 -20.73 -27.15 -11.93
N TYR A 40 -19.76 -27.72 -12.65
CA TYR A 40 -18.34 -27.58 -12.30
C TYR A 40 -17.80 -26.16 -12.49
N LEU A 41 -18.43 -25.36 -13.34
CA LEU A 41 -18.00 -24.00 -13.60
C LEU A 41 -18.72 -22.96 -12.73
N ALA A 42 -20.01 -23.15 -12.46
CA ALA A 42 -20.81 -22.19 -11.70
C ALA A 42 -20.31 -22.04 -10.26
N VAL A 43 -19.96 -23.14 -9.58
CA VAL A 43 -19.52 -23.08 -8.18
C VAL A 43 -18.24 -22.24 -8.02
N PRO A 44 -17.14 -22.49 -8.76
CA PRO A 44 -15.94 -21.64 -8.69
C PRO A 44 -16.19 -20.18 -9.10
N ILE A 45 -17.02 -19.94 -10.14
CA ILE A 45 -17.32 -18.57 -10.59
C ILE A 45 -18.09 -17.80 -9.52
N ILE A 46 -19.09 -18.43 -8.89
CA ILE A 46 -19.87 -17.80 -7.82
C ILE A 46 -18.96 -17.51 -6.63
N LEU A 47 -18.11 -18.46 -6.21
CA LEU A 47 -17.16 -18.23 -5.12
C LEU A 47 -16.20 -17.08 -5.41
N TYR A 48 -15.66 -17.01 -6.64
CA TYR A 48 -14.80 -15.91 -7.07
C TYR A 48 -15.56 -14.57 -7.11
N ALA A 49 -16.77 -14.55 -7.68
CA ALA A 49 -17.60 -13.35 -7.74
C ALA A 49 -17.96 -12.85 -6.33
N CYS A 50 -18.30 -13.76 -5.40
CA CYS A 50 -18.54 -13.43 -4.00
C CYS A 50 -17.29 -12.85 -3.32
N GLU A 51 -16.10 -13.43 -3.49
CA GLU A 51 -14.86 -12.85 -2.95
C GLU A 51 -14.61 -11.44 -3.50
N ARG A 52 -14.75 -11.26 -4.82
CA ARG A 52 -14.57 -9.97 -5.47
C ARG A 52 -15.58 -8.93 -5.01
N LEU A 53 -16.83 -9.33 -4.81
CA LEU A 53 -17.90 -8.47 -4.35
C LEU A 53 -17.71 -8.08 -2.88
N ILE A 54 -17.35 -9.03 -2.01
CA ILE A 54 -16.97 -8.77 -0.62
C ILE A 54 -15.81 -7.79 -0.57
N ARG A 55 -14.80 -7.97 -1.42
CA ARG A 55 -13.67 -7.05 -1.51
C ARG A 55 -14.11 -5.66 -1.98
N ALA A 56 -14.95 -5.57 -3.01
CA ALA A 56 -15.45 -4.29 -3.50
C ALA A 56 -16.29 -3.53 -2.46
N PHE A 57 -17.12 -4.24 -1.68
CA PHE A 57 -17.91 -3.62 -0.62
C PHE A 57 -17.08 -3.25 0.62
N ARG A 58 -16.04 -4.04 0.94
CA ARG A 58 -15.13 -3.74 2.05
C ARG A 58 -14.11 -2.65 1.71
N SER A 59 -13.75 -2.52 0.43
CA SER A 59 -12.76 -1.56 -0.05
C SER A 59 -13.35 -0.15 -0.08
N GLY A 60 -13.28 0.52 1.07
CA GLY A 60 -13.55 1.95 1.14
C GLY A 60 -12.36 2.71 0.60
N TYR A 61 -12.30 2.96 -0.71
CA TYR A 61 -11.23 3.74 -1.32
C TYR A 61 -11.16 5.13 -0.68
N LYS A 62 -10.05 5.43 -0.02
CA LYS A 62 -9.86 6.75 0.60
C LYS A 62 -8.87 7.56 -0.23
N THR A 63 -9.26 8.79 -0.56
CA THR A 63 -8.33 9.74 -1.15
C THR A 63 -7.42 10.30 -0.08
N VAL A 64 -6.12 10.37 -0.36
CA VAL A 64 -5.13 10.93 0.56
C VAL A 64 -4.38 12.08 -0.08
N ARG A 65 -4.01 13.06 0.74
CA ARG A 65 -3.15 14.17 0.33
C ARG A 65 -1.69 13.76 0.55
N ILE A 66 -0.86 13.94 -0.46
CA ILE A 66 0.58 13.76 -0.34
C ILE A 66 1.14 14.97 0.41
N LEU A 67 1.86 14.71 1.50
CA LEU A 67 2.48 15.72 2.35
C LEU A 67 3.94 15.96 1.91
N GLN A 68 4.68 14.87 1.71
CA GLN A 68 6.08 14.92 1.34
C GLN A 68 6.44 13.75 0.43
N VAL A 69 7.36 14.02 -0.49
CA VAL A 69 7.92 13.03 -1.41
C VAL A 69 9.44 13.14 -1.34
N ALA A 70 10.11 12.01 -1.16
CA ALA A 70 11.56 11.93 -1.18
C ALA A 70 12.00 10.81 -2.12
N VAL A 71 12.94 11.12 -3.01
CA VAL A 71 13.55 10.15 -3.93
C VAL A 71 14.97 9.90 -3.45
N TYR A 72 15.26 8.66 -3.04
CA TYR A 72 16.58 8.28 -2.53
C TYR A 72 17.49 7.72 -3.64
N PRO A 73 18.82 7.88 -3.52
CA PRO A 73 19.83 7.36 -4.44
C PRO A 73 20.00 5.83 -4.30
N GLY A 74 18.90 5.09 -4.46
CA GLY A 74 18.82 3.64 -4.25
C GLY A 74 17.67 3.01 -5.01
N ASN A 75 17.08 3.77 -5.95
CA ASN A 75 15.83 3.39 -6.60
C ASN A 75 14.68 3.18 -5.59
N VAL A 76 14.67 3.98 -4.52
CA VAL A 76 13.61 3.98 -3.50
C VAL A 76 12.91 5.34 -3.50
N LEU A 77 11.58 5.29 -3.53
CA LEU A 77 10.67 6.43 -3.39
C LEU A 77 10.00 6.34 -2.02
N ALA A 78 10.17 7.36 -1.19
CA ALA A 78 9.41 7.52 0.04
C ALA A 78 8.27 8.51 -0.16
N LEU A 79 7.07 8.08 0.20
CA LEU A 79 5.86 8.88 0.15
C LEU A 79 5.33 9.05 1.57
N GLN A 80 5.10 10.29 1.96
CA GLN A 80 4.35 10.65 3.16
C GLN A 80 3.02 11.26 2.75
N MET A 81 1.95 10.80 3.38
CA MET A 81 0.58 11.16 3.06
C MET A 81 -0.22 11.39 4.34
N SER A 82 -1.30 12.17 4.22
CA SER A 82 -2.22 12.43 5.32
C SER A 82 -2.96 11.15 5.72
N ILE A 83 -3.13 10.93 7.02
CA ILE A 83 -3.97 9.84 7.52
C ILE A 83 -5.43 10.13 7.18
N PRO A 84 -6.14 9.25 6.45
CA PRO A 84 -7.56 9.46 6.18
C PRO A 84 -8.41 9.46 7.45
N GLN A 85 -9.55 10.14 7.42
CA GLN A 85 -10.48 10.13 8.55
C GLN A 85 -10.92 8.71 8.91
N GLY A 86 -10.85 8.40 10.21
CA GLY A 86 -11.19 7.09 10.77
C GLY A 86 -10.26 5.94 10.34
N PHE A 87 -9.09 6.23 9.77
CA PHE A 87 -8.11 5.21 9.42
C PHE A 87 -7.28 4.82 10.64
N LYS A 88 -7.54 3.62 11.18
CA LYS A 88 -6.77 3.04 12.29
C LYS A 88 -5.95 1.89 11.76
N TYR A 89 -4.65 1.90 12.00
CA TYR A 89 -3.74 0.84 11.58
C TYR A 89 -2.83 0.42 12.74
N THR A 90 -2.27 -0.76 12.60
CA THR A 90 -1.26 -1.33 13.51
C THR A 90 0.06 -1.46 12.76
N SER A 91 1.17 -1.36 13.48
CA SER A 91 2.51 -1.50 12.91
C SER A 91 2.69 -2.82 12.16
N GLY A 92 3.44 -2.77 11.07
CA GLY A 92 3.70 -3.92 10.19
C GLY A 92 2.58 -4.21 9.18
N GLN A 93 1.41 -3.58 9.27
CA GLN A 93 0.36 -3.68 8.25
C GLN A 93 0.79 -3.08 6.91
N TYR A 94 0.06 -3.45 5.85
CA TYR A 94 0.25 -2.92 4.51
C TYR A 94 -1.05 -2.33 3.96
N ILE A 95 -0.92 -1.50 2.94
CA ILE A 95 -2.02 -0.87 2.21
C ILE A 95 -1.86 -1.11 0.72
N PHE A 96 -2.96 -1.09 -0.01
CA PHE A 96 -2.92 -1.00 -1.45
C PHE A 96 -2.97 0.47 -1.87
N VAL A 97 -2.13 0.82 -2.83
CA VAL A 97 -1.99 2.17 -3.34
C VAL A 97 -2.32 2.17 -4.83
N ASN A 98 -3.11 3.17 -5.22
CA ASN A 98 -3.44 3.46 -6.60
C ASN A 98 -3.08 4.91 -6.91
N CYS A 99 -2.41 5.11 -8.04
CA CYS A 99 -2.07 6.43 -8.56
C CYS A 99 -2.69 6.58 -9.94
N ALA A 100 -3.71 7.42 -10.05
CA ALA A 100 -4.44 7.65 -11.29
C ALA A 100 -3.56 8.22 -12.41
N ALA A 101 -2.47 8.91 -12.08
CA ALA A 101 -1.51 9.45 -13.04
C ALA A 101 -0.64 8.38 -13.72
N VAL A 102 -0.50 7.19 -13.12
CA VAL A 102 0.23 6.05 -13.70
C VAL A 102 -0.76 5.08 -14.34
N SER A 103 -1.73 4.60 -13.56
CA SER A 103 -2.77 3.70 -14.06
C SER A 103 -3.97 3.71 -13.11
N PRO A 104 -5.17 4.09 -13.58
CA PRO A 104 -6.36 4.22 -12.73
C PRO A 104 -6.88 2.88 -12.19
N PHE A 105 -6.55 1.75 -12.81
CA PHE A 105 -7.07 0.44 -12.43
C PHE A 105 -6.09 -0.43 -11.64
N GLN A 106 -4.85 0.02 -11.47
CA GLN A 106 -3.80 -0.79 -10.84
C GLN A 106 -3.66 -0.45 -9.36
N TRP A 107 -3.71 -1.48 -8.53
CA TRP A 107 -3.53 -1.39 -7.08
C TRP A 107 -2.31 -2.22 -6.69
N HIS A 108 -1.37 -1.60 -5.99
CA HIS A 108 -0.12 -2.25 -5.59
C HIS A 108 0.04 -2.23 -4.08
N PRO A 109 0.38 -3.36 -3.44
CA PRO A 109 0.52 -3.45 -1.99
C PRO A 109 1.87 -2.89 -1.52
N PHE A 110 1.85 -2.07 -0.47
CA PHE A 110 3.05 -1.54 0.19
C PHE A 110 2.89 -1.55 1.71
N SER A 111 3.94 -2.00 2.40
CA SER A 111 4.00 -1.97 3.86
C SER A 111 4.07 -0.54 4.37
N ILE A 112 3.30 -0.27 5.43
CA ILE A 112 3.33 1.00 6.14
C ILE A 112 4.65 1.06 6.92
N THR A 113 5.35 2.19 6.83
CA THR A 113 6.65 2.44 7.51
C THR A 113 6.56 3.47 8.63
N SER A 114 5.42 4.14 8.80
CA SER A 114 5.13 5.00 9.95
C SER A 114 4.63 4.18 11.13
N ALA A 115 4.76 4.71 12.34
CA ALA A 115 4.15 4.14 13.54
C ALA A 115 2.71 4.64 13.68
N PRO A 116 1.78 3.85 14.27
CA PRO A 116 0.39 4.28 14.53
C PRO A 116 0.24 5.57 15.33
N GLY A 117 1.28 6.00 16.06
CA GLY A 117 1.31 7.27 16.79
C GLY A 117 1.80 8.48 15.98
N ASP A 118 2.24 8.30 14.73
CA ASP A 118 2.68 9.40 13.88
C ASP A 118 1.46 10.11 13.24
N ASP A 119 1.54 11.43 13.02
CA ASP A 119 0.47 12.23 12.39
C ASP A 119 0.35 12.03 10.86
N TYR A 120 1.25 11.24 10.29
CA TYR A 120 1.33 10.98 8.86
C TYR A 120 1.43 9.48 8.60
N LEU A 121 1.00 9.08 7.40
CA LEU A 121 1.17 7.74 6.89
C LEU A 121 2.35 7.75 5.93
N SER A 122 3.31 6.84 6.11
CA SER A 122 4.46 6.74 5.20
C SER A 122 4.62 5.35 4.60
N ILE A 123 5.09 5.31 3.36
CA ILE A 123 5.46 4.09 2.64
C ILE A 123 6.79 4.28 1.92
N HIS A 124 7.55 3.20 1.78
CA HIS A 124 8.81 3.16 1.03
C HIS A 124 8.68 2.15 -0.12
N ILE A 125 8.85 2.63 -1.34
CA ILE A 125 8.62 1.89 -2.58
C ILE A 125 9.95 1.72 -3.29
N ARG A 126 10.42 0.49 -3.45
CA ARG A 126 11.55 0.18 -4.33
C ARG A 126 11.08 0.07 -5.78
N THR A 127 11.77 0.72 -6.72
CA THR A 127 11.46 0.62 -8.14
C THR A 127 12.02 -0.67 -8.72
N LEU A 128 11.14 -1.65 -8.94
CA LEU A 128 11.48 -2.98 -9.44
C LEU A 128 10.73 -3.34 -10.73
N GLY A 129 9.64 -2.65 -11.06
CA GLY A 129 8.83 -2.93 -12.25
C GLY A 129 8.29 -1.69 -12.93
N ASP A 130 7.55 -1.90 -14.03
CA ASP A 130 7.01 -0.87 -14.90
C ASP A 130 6.23 0.19 -14.11
N TRP A 131 5.28 -0.24 -13.28
CA TRP A 131 4.42 0.67 -12.52
C TRP A 131 5.20 1.50 -11.51
N THR A 132 6.09 0.87 -10.73
CA THR A 132 6.90 1.58 -9.73
C THR A 132 7.90 2.55 -10.37
N SER A 133 8.42 2.22 -11.55
CA SER A 133 9.34 3.09 -12.30
C SER A 133 8.61 4.32 -12.83
N GLN A 134 7.42 4.12 -13.42
CA GLN A 134 6.56 5.22 -13.84
C GLN A 134 6.15 6.10 -12.67
N LEU A 135 5.79 5.50 -11.52
CA LEU A 135 5.47 6.23 -10.30
C LEU A 135 6.63 7.15 -9.88
N LYS A 136 7.86 6.62 -9.84
CA LYS A 136 9.06 7.41 -9.54
C LYS A 136 9.24 8.54 -10.56
N THR A 137 9.07 8.29 -11.86
CA THR A 137 9.18 9.32 -12.90
C THR A 137 8.14 10.43 -12.72
N VAL A 138 6.88 10.10 -12.43
CA VAL A 138 5.82 11.09 -12.19
C VAL A 138 6.19 11.98 -11.00
N PHE A 139 6.59 11.38 -9.89
CA PHE A 139 6.95 12.14 -8.69
C PHE A 139 8.25 12.93 -8.85
N SER A 140 9.23 12.40 -9.58
CA SER A 140 10.49 13.12 -9.85
C SER A 140 10.25 14.39 -10.65
N LYS A 141 9.33 14.38 -11.62
CA LYS A 141 8.96 15.57 -12.41
C LYS A 141 8.26 16.64 -11.57
N VAL A 142 7.45 16.23 -10.60
CA VAL A 142 6.72 17.17 -9.71
C VAL A 142 7.66 17.77 -8.66
N CYS A 143 8.69 17.04 -8.24
CA CYS A 143 9.68 17.50 -7.26
C CYS A 143 10.82 18.32 -7.86
N GLN A 144 10.97 18.37 -9.18
CA GLN A 144 11.97 19.23 -9.82
C GLN A 144 11.55 20.71 -9.69
N PRO A 145 12.46 21.61 -9.29
CA PRO A 145 12.20 23.04 -9.40
C PRO A 145 11.94 23.38 -10.88
N PRO A 146 11.06 24.35 -11.18
CA PRO A 146 10.89 24.81 -12.55
C PRO A 146 12.26 25.30 -13.06
N CYS A 147 12.86 24.56 -14.00
CA CYS A 147 14.09 25.00 -14.64
C CYS A 147 13.76 26.24 -15.47
N SER A 148 14.27 27.39 -15.02
CA SER A 148 14.47 28.57 -15.84
C SER A 148 15.64 28.31 -16.78
N ASP A 149 15.39 27.59 -17.87
CA ASP A 149 16.21 27.67 -19.09
C ASP A 149 15.51 26.91 -20.22
N GLN A 150 14.62 27.61 -20.90
CA GLN A 150 14.42 27.43 -22.33
C GLN A 150 14.62 28.80 -22.97
N SER A 151 15.87 29.10 -23.30
CA SER A 151 16.18 30.01 -24.38
C SER A 151 15.65 29.44 -25.70
N ASP A 152 14.94 30.32 -26.41
CA ASP A 152 14.71 30.34 -27.85
C ASP A 152 13.66 29.39 -28.44
N LEU A 153 12.38 29.80 -28.33
CA LEU A 153 11.52 30.13 -29.49
C LEU A 153 10.23 30.82 -29.01
N PRO A 154 9.90 32.05 -29.47
CA PRO A 154 8.76 32.79 -28.97
C PRO A 154 7.50 32.59 -29.82
N ARG A 155 6.35 32.63 -29.13
CA ARG A 155 4.97 32.91 -29.58
C ARG A 155 4.05 31.70 -29.82
N THR A 156 3.13 31.48 -28.88
CA THR A 156 1.76 31.99 -29.07
C THR A 156 1.12 32.26 -27.71
N ASP A 157 0.61 33.48 -27.56
CA ASP A 157 -0.03 34.00 -26.36
C ASP A 157 -1.35 33.26 -26.08
N ILE A 158 -1.64 32.95 -24.80
CA ILE A 158 -2.93 33.11 -24.10
C ILE A 158 -2.84 32.54 -22.66
N ALA A 159 -3.21 33.40 -21.69
CA ALA A 159 -3.66 33.17 -20.31
C ALA A 159 -2.62 33.08 -19.15
N PRO A 160 -2.79 33.89 -18.09
CA PRO A 160 -2.05 33.77 -16.84
C PRO A 160 -2.73 32.71 -15.97
N GLY A 161 -2.08 31.56 -15.80
CA GLY A 161 -2.56 30.50 -14.92
C GLY A 161 -1.41 29.78 -14.27
N ASN A 162 -1.32 29.86 -12.93
CA ASN A 162 -0.38 29.16 -12.07
C ASN A 162 -0.03 27.74 -12.57
N ASN A 163 1.10 27.59 -13.27
CA ASN A 163 1.67 26.29 -13.62
C ASN A 163 2.41 25.68 -12.41
N ILE A 164 1.71 25.56 -11.27
CA ILE A 164 2.18 24.71 -10.18
C ILE A 164 1.87 23.28 -10.63
N PRO A 165 2.88 22.40 -10.81
CA PRO A 165 2.61 21.01 -11.16
C PRO A 165 1.70 20.40 -10.09
N ARG A 166 0.46 20.09 -10.48
CA ARG A 166 -0.55 19.59 -9.56
C ARG A 166 -0.12 18.21 -9.05
N MET A 167 0.04 18.08 -7.74
CA MET A 167 0.39 16.81 -7.10
C MET A 167 -0.61 15.71 -7.53
N PRO A 168 -0.13 14.53 -7.98
CA PRO A 168 -1.00 13.43 -8.39
C PRO A 168 -1.96 13.02 -7.29
N ARG A 169 -3.18 12.61 -7.64
CA ARG A 169 -4.12 12.05 -6.65
C ARG A 169 -3.71 10.62 -6.33
N LEU A 170 -3.63 10.32 -5.04
CA LEU A 170 -3.36 8.98 -4.52
C LEU A 170 -4.61 8.44 -3.81
N LEU A 171 -4.96 7.20 -4.13
CA LEU A 171 -6.02 6.45 -3.50
C LEU A 171 -5.37 5.33 -2.68
N ILE A 172 -5.86 5.10 -1.47
CA ILE A 172 -5.42 3.98 -0.64
C ILE A 172 -6.59 3.10 -0.25
N ASP A 173 -6.30 1.82 -0.09
CA ASP A 173 -7.20 0.81 0.43
C ASP A 173 -6.50 0.00 1.54
N GLY A 174 -7.22 -0.27 2.61
CA GLY A 174 -6.72 -0.97 3.79
C GLY A 174 -7.18 -0.34 5.11
N PRO A 175 -6.48 -0.65 6.22
CA PRO A 175 -5.26 -1.45 6.30
C PRO A 175 -5.50 -2.96 6.20
N TYR A 176 -4.49 -3.69 5.73
CA TYR A 176 -4.49 -5.14 5.65
C TYR A 176 -3.58 -5.76 6.70
N GLY A 177 -4.06 -6.84 7.34
CA GLY A 177 -3.34 -7.57 8.39
C GLY A 177 -2.03 -8.17 7.90
N ALA A 178 -1.04 -8.21 8.79
CA ALA A 178 0.28 -8.79 8.56
C ALA A 178 0.59 -9.80 9.68
N PRO A 179 1.47 -10.79 9.46
CA PRO A 179 1.76 -11.82 10.45
C PRO A 179 2.45 -11.28 11.71
N ALA A 180 3.19 -10.19 11.61
CA ALA A 180 3.99 -9.64 12.70
C ALA A 180 3.22 -8.63 13.59
N GLN A 181 1.97 -8.92 13.95
CA GLN A 181 1.14 -8.03 14.78
C GLN A 181 1.21 -8.30 16.29
N ASP A 182 1.65 -9.50 16.66
CA ASP A 182 1.71 -9.95 18.07
C ASP A 182 2.98 -9.49 18.81
N TYR A 183 3.77 -8.59 18.23
CA TYR A 183 5.02 -8.08 18.81
C TYR A 183 4.83 -7.49 20.22
N LYS A 184 3.64 -6.95 20.53
CA LYS A 184 3.31 -6.35 21.82
C LYS A 184 3.19 -7.37 22.97
N LEU A 185 3.08 -8.66 22.65
CA LEU A 185 2.91 -9.73 23.63
C LEU A 185 4.25 -10.23 24.21
N TYR A 186 5.38 -9.84 23.61
CA TYR A 186 6.71 -10.34 23.96
C TYR A 186 7.55 -9.24 24.61
N ASP A 187 8.31 -9.61 25.64
CA ASP A 187 9.23 -8.71 26.35
C ASP A 187 10.49 -8.40 25.53
N VAL A 188 11.02 -9.42 24.85
CA VAL A 188 12.20 -9.30 23.99
C VAL A 188 11.80 -9.59 22.55
N LEU A 189 12.07 -8.64 21.66
CA LEU A 189 11.75 -8.73 20.24
C LEU A 189 13.03 -8.87 19.42
N LEU A 190 13.10 -9.91 18.58
CA LEU A 190 14.17 -10.08 17.58
C LEU A 190 13.57 -9.91 16.18
N LEU A 191 13.96 -8.84 15.50
CA LEU A 191 13.48 -8.48 14.16
C LEU A 191 14.61 -8.67 13.15
N VAL A 192 14.41 -9.56 12.19
CA VAL A 192 15.38 -9.84 11.12
C VAL A 192 14.77 -9.44 9.77
N GLY A 193 15.30 -8.37 9.17
CA GLY A 193 14.83 -7.83 7.91
C GLY A 193 15.84 -8.04 6.79
N LEU A 194 15.39 -8.54 5.64
CA LEU A 194 16.22 -8.71 4.44
C LEU A 194 15.79 -7.71 3.35
N GLY A 195 16.70 -6.83 2.91
CA GLY A 195 16.43 -5.86 1.85
C GLY A 195 15.21 -4.98 2.14
N ILE A 196 14.28 -4.88 1.18
CA ILE A 196 13.03 -4.11 1.33
C ILE A 196 12.04 -4.76 2.32
N GLY A 197 12.21 -6.06 2.61
CA GLY A 197 11.41 -6.78 3.60
C GLY A 197 11.59 -6.27 5.04
N ALA A 198 12.56 -5.38 5.27
CA ALA A 198 12.71 -4.65 6.52
C ALA A 198 11.63 -3.57 6.75
N THR A 199 10.93 -3.11 5.71
CA THR A 199 9.93 -2.03 5.80
C THR A 199 8.83 -2.21 6.85
N PRO A 200 8.13 -3.37 6.96
CA PRO A 200 7.15 -3.57 8.03
C PRO A 200 7.81 -3.59 9.42
N LEU A 201 9.05 -4.07 9.52
CA LEU A 201 9.80 -4.12 10.78
C LEU A 201 10.20 -2.73 11.25
N ILE A 202 10.50 -1.81 10.33
CA ILE A 202 10.79 -0.40 10.66
C ILE A 202 9.58 0.25 11.34
N SER A 203 8.36 -0.02 10.87
CA SER A 203 7.13 0.46 11.52
C SER A 203 6.98 -0.09 12.94
N ILE A 204 7.29 -1.37 13.13
CA ILE A 204 7.28 -2.01 14.46
C ILE A 204 8.32 -1.37 15.38
N VAL A 205 9.56 -1.20 14.93
CA VAL A 205 10.64 -0.58 15.72
C VAL A 205 10.26 0.85 16.13
N LYS A 206 9.71 1.65 15.20
CA LYS A 206 9.25 3.01 15.51
C LYS A 206 8.14 3.01 16.57
N ASP A 207 7.18 2.10 16.46
CA ASP A 207 6.11 2.00 17.45
C ASP A 207 6.64 1.57 18.83
N VAL A 208 7.53 0.57 18.90
CA VAL A 208 8.20 0.18 20.14
C VAL A 208 8.95 1.39 20.75
N LEU A 209 9.70 2.13 19.94
CA LEU A 209 10.46 3.30 20.40
C LEU A 209 9.55 4.41 20.92
N ASN A 210 8.45 4.72 20.22
CA ASN A 210 7.49 5.74 20.63
C ASN A 210 6.81 5.36 21.96
N ASN A 211 6.47 4.08 22.16
CA ASN A 211 5.90 3.60 23.42
C ASN A 211 6.91 3.66 24.57
N ILE A 212 8.17 3.29 24.36
CA ILE A 212 9.23 3.38 25.39
C ILE A 212 9.47 4.85 25.80
N LYS A 213 9.49 5.78 24.84
CA LYS A 213 9.64 7.22 25.13
C LYS A 213 8.45 7.74 25.96
N GLN A 214 7.22 7.45 25.54
CA GLN A 214 6.03 7.85 26.28
C GLN A 214 6.00 7.28 27.71
N GLN A 215 6.45 6.04 27.90
CA GLN A 215 6.55 5.46 29.25
C GLN A 215 7.55 6.21 30.13
N ARG A 216 8.72 6.55 29.59
CA ARG A 216 9.73 7.35 30.33
C ARG A 216 9.22 8.73 30.70
N GLU A 217 8.59 9.43 29.76
CA GLU A 217 8.00 10.77 30.01
C GLU A 217 6.91 10.72 31.08
N ILE A 218 6.07 9.67 31.09
CA ILE A 218 5.05 9.47 32.11
C ILE A 218 5.70 9.17 33.47
N GLU A 219 6.72 8.32 33.52
CA GLU A 219 7.44 8.00 34.75
C GLU A 219 8.12 9.25 35.34
N GLU A 220 8.80 10.04 34.54
CA GLU A 220 9.42 11.32 34.95
C GLU A 220 8.35 12.32 35.45
N GLY A 221 7.26 12.51 34.70
CA GLY A 221 6.18 13.42 35.10
C GLY A 221 5.39 12.95 36.33
N MET A 222 5.27 11.65 36.57
CA MET A 222 4.66 11.09 37.78
C MET A 222 5.55 11.28 39.02
N VAL A 223 6.87 11.18 38.86
CA VAL A 223 7.83 11.45 39.93
C VAL A 223 7.76 12.92 40.35
N GLU A 224 7.62 13.84 39.38
CA GLU A 224 7.46 15.27 39.67
C GLU A 224 6.09 15.64 40.26
N SER A 225 5.01 14.99 39.80
CA SER A 225 3.63 15.37 40.19
C SER A 225 3.12 14.64 41.44
N GLY A 226 3.80 13.59 41.92
CA GLY A 226 3.37 12.81 43.10
C GLY A 226 2.05 12.04 42.95
N VAL A 227 1.45 12.03 41.75
CA VAL A 227 0.15 11.39 41.47
C VAL A 227 0.36 9.99 40.88
N LYS A 228 -0.15 8.95 41.56
CA LYS A 228 -0.23 7.59 41.02
C LYS A 228 -1.31 7.51 39.95
N GLY A 229 -0.95 7.72 38.69
CA GLY A 229 -1.87 7.61 37.56
C GLY A 229 -2.26 6.17 37.21
N ASN A 230 -3.47 6.03 36.67
CA ASN A 230 -4.11 4.77 36.36
C ASN A 230 -3.34 4.01 35.26
N LYS A 231 -2.91 2.76 35.56
CA LYS A 231 -2.03 1.95 34.70
C LYS A 231 -2.72 1.61 33.37
N ARG A 232 -2.39 2.32 32.29
CA ARG A 232 -2.52 1.75 30.93
C ARG A 232 -1.68 0.47 30.90
N LYS A 233 -2.21 -0.61 30.31
CA LYS A 233 -1.48 -1.88 30.19
C LYS A 233 -0.09 -1.60 29.62
N PRO A 234 1.00 -1.95 30.34
CA PRO A 234 2.33 -1.68 29.86
C PRO A 234 2.53 -2.42 28.54
N PHE A 235 3.13 -1.72 27.57
CA PHE A 235 3.73 -2.37 26.41
C PHE A 235 4.76 -3.36 26.97
N ALA A 236 4.56 -4.66 26.75
CA ALA A 236 5.37 -5.68 27.43
C ALA A 236 6.84 -5.65 27.00
N THR A 237 7.10 -5.14 25.78
CA THR A 237 8.44 -5.16 25.18
C THR A 237 9.38 -4.16 25.84
N SER A 238 10.35 -4.67 26.60
CA SER A 238 11.45 -3.88 27.17
C SER A 238 12.61 -3.71 26.19
N ARG A 239 12.87 -4.72 25.34
CA ARG A 239 14.06 -4.74 24.45
C ARG A 239 13.71 -5.19 23.04
N ALA A 240 14.26 -4.48 22.04
CA ALA A 240 14.14 -4.85 20.64
C ALA A 240 15.52 -4.88 19.97
N TYR A 241 15.84 -5.99 19.31
CA TYR A 241 17.03 -6.17 18.48
C TYR A 241 16.61 -6.20 17.02
N PHE A 242 17.13 -5.27 16.22
CA PHE A 242 16.82 -5.19 14.80
C PHE A 242 18.07 -5.47 13.97
N TYR A 243 18.06 -6.58 13.25
CA TYR A 243 19.11 -6.97 12.31
C TYR A 243 18.61 -6.72 10.89
N TRP A 244 19.20 -5.73 10.23
CA TRP A 244 18.91 -5.42 8.84
C TRP A 244 20.05 -5.89 7.95
N VAL A 245 19.78 -6.90 7.12
CA VAL A 245 20.75 -7.44 6.17
C VAL A 245 20.40 -6.96 4.78
N THR A 246 21.34 -6.31 4.12
CA THR A 246 21.21 -5.81 2.74
C THR A 246 22.43 -6.22 1.93
N ARG A 247 22.25 -6.47 0.63
CA ARG A 247 23.38 -6.72 -0.28
C ARG A 247 24.08 -5.44 -0.70
N GLU A 248 23.34 -4.34 -0.82
CA GLU A 248 23.83 -3.02 -1.18
C GLU A 248 23.05 -1.99 -0.35
N GLN A 249 23.76 -1.12 0.37
CA GLN A 249 23.21 0.09 0.98
C GLN A 249 23.38 1.23 -0.03
N ALA A 250 22.36 1.49 -0.83
CA ALA A 250 22.27 2.67 -1.67
C ALA A 250 20.87 3.28 -1.53
#